data_AF-A0ABD0VE73-F1
#
_entry.id   AF-A0ABD0VE73-F1
#
_cell.length_a   1.000
_cell.length_b   1.000
_cell.length_c   1.000
_cell.angle_alpha   90.00
_cell.angle_beta   90.00
_cell.angle_gamma   90.00
#
_symmetry.space_group_name_H-M   'P 1'
#
loop_
_entity.id
_entity.type
_entity.pdbx_description
1 polymer ?
#
loop_
_entity_poly.entity_id
_entity_poly.type
_entity_poly.pdbx_seq_one_letter_code
_entity_poly.pdbx_strand_id
1 'polypeptide(L)' 'MASVSSPPIPNSQSYPSAARLSDSLCFPQYTASLKCLEVNYQDKSKCQLLFDDYKECKKKEREARLERNRHRSFFQ' A
#
# COMPACT_ATOMS: atom_id res chain seq x y z
N MET A 1 27.99 -38.23 0.06
CA MET A 1 28.40 -36.92 -0.49
C MET A 1 27.79 -36.83 -1.88
N ALA A 2 26.76 -36.01 -2.06
CA ALA A 2 26.17 -35.77 -3.38
C ALA A 2 25.71 -34.31 -3.44
N SER A 3 26.51 -33.50 -4.10
CA SER A 3 26.19 -32.14 -4.52
C SER A 3 25.14 -32.21 -5.61
N VAL A 4 24.00 -31.55 -5.43
CA VAL A 4 23.07 -31.23 -6.52
C VAL A 4 22.93 -29.72 -6.55
N SER A 5 23.59 -29.14 -7.55
CA SER A 5 23.58 -27.72 -7.88
C SER A 5 22.14 -27.25 -8.12
N SER A 6 21.70 -26.25 -7.36
CA SER A 6 20.42 -25.57 -7.59
C SER A 6 20.42 -24.88 -8.97
N PRO A 7 19.28 -24.86 -9.68
CA PRO A 7 19.19 -24.16 -10.97
C PRO A 7 19.37 -22.64 -10.77
N PRO A 8 19.96 -21.93 -11.75
CA PRO A 8 20.02 -20.47 -11.73
C PRO A 8 18.60 -19.91 -11.81
N ILE A 9 18.18 -19.18 -10.77
CA ILE A 9 16.90 -18.47 -10.75
C ILE A 9 16.91 -17.44 -11.89
N PRO A 10 16.01 -17.55 -12.88
CA PRO A 10 15.98 -16.60 -13.97
C PRO A 10 15.51 -15.25 -13.45
N ASN A 11 16.44 -14.30 -13.53
CA ASN A 11 16.30 -12.87 -13.73
C ASN A 11 14.99 -12.22 -13.22
N SER A 12 15.14 -11.42 -12.15
CA SER A 12 14.25 -10.34 -11.69
C SER A 12 13.10 -9.98 -12.63
N GLN A 13 12.01 -10.74 -12.58
CA GLN A 13 10.72 -10.22 -13.02
C GLN A 13 10.34 -9.15 -12.00
N SER A 14 10.56 -7.88 -12.35
CA SER A 14 9.95 -6.76 -11.63
C SER A 14 8.44 -6.92 -11.75
N TYR A 15 7.86 -7.68 -10.83
CA TYR A 15 6.41 -7.84 -10.73
C TYR A 15 5.80 -6.43 -10.74
N PRO A 16 4.95 -6.11 -11.72
CA PRO A 16 4.35 -4.79 -11.74
C PRO A 16 3.47 -4.67 -10.49
N SER A 17 3.75 -3.60 -9.75
CA SER A 17 2.84 -2.95 -8.81
C SER A 17 2.74 -3.57 -7.41
N ALA A 18 3.83 -3.50 -6.64
CA ALA A 18 3.63 -2.82 -5.35
C ALA A 18 3.30 -1.36 -5.70
N ALA A 19 2.00 -1.03 -5.78
CA ALA A 19 1.56 0.35 -6.04
C ALA A 19 2.30 1.26 -5.07
N ARG A 20 3.05 2.24 -5.58
CA ARG A 20 3.83 3.10 -4.68
C ARG A 20 2.86 3.89 -3.83
N LEU A 21 3.26 4.20 -2.61
CA LEU A 21 2.42 5.00 -1.71
C LEU A 21 2.06 6.36 -2.33
N SER A 22 2.94 6.90 -3.19
CA SER A 22 2.74 8.10 -4.00
C SER A 22 1.63 7.98 -5.04
N ASP A 23 1.34 6.78 -5.51
CA ASP A 23 0.37 6.51 -6.57
C ASP A 23 -1.05 6.33 -5.98
N SER A 24 -1.15 6.24 -4.65
CA SER A 24 -2.41 6.13 -3.94
C SER A 24 -3.11 7.48 -3.88
N LEU A 25 -4.43 7.46 -4.04
CA LEU A 25 -5.27 8.64 -3.83
C LEU A 25 -5.22 9.14 -2.38
N CYS A 26 -4.73 8.31 -1.46
CA CYS A 26 -4.57 8.60 -0.03
C CYS A 26 -3.23 9.24 0.32
N PHE A 27 -2.35 9.45 -0.66
CA PHE A 27 -1.05 10.09 -0.47
C PHE A 27 -1.12 11.50 0.17
N PRO A 28 -2.11 12.35 -0.15
CA PRO A 28 -2.26 13.65 0.52
C PRO A 28 -2.49 13.53 2.03
N GLN A 29 -3.33 12.59 2.47
CA GLN A 29 -3.61 12.36 3.89
C GLN A 29 -2.39 11.75 4.60
N TYR A 30 -1.68 10.86 3.91
CA TYR A 30 -0.42 10.30 4.42
C TYR A 30 0.66 11.38 4.62
N THR A 31 0.86 12.25 3.63
CA THR A 31 1.85 13.33 3.76
C THR A 31 1.44 14.36 4.80
N ALA A 32 0.14 14.65 4.94
CA ALA A 32 -0.38 15.53 5.99
C ALA A 32 -0.17 14.95 7.40
N SER A 33 -0.42 13.65 7.60
CA SER A 33 -0.23 13.00 8.89
C SER A 33 1.24 12.95 9.30
N LEU A 34 2.16 12.73 8.35
CA LEU A 34 3.61 12.83 8.59
C LEU A 34 4.05 14.24 8.94
N LYS A 35 3.61 15.26 8.20
CA LYS A 35 3.90 16.66 8.52
C LYS A 35 3.38 17.05 9.91
N CYS A 36 2.22 16.53 10.30
CA CYS A 36 1.69 16.78 11.63
C CYS A 36 2.59 16.21 12.73
N LEU A 37 3.17 15.01 12.52
CA LEU A 37 4.13 14.41 13.46
C LEU A 37 5.45 15.18 13.54
N GLU A 38 5.92 15.75 12.42
CA GLU A 38 7.12 16.59 12.40
C GLU A 38 6.94 17.83 13.28
N VAL A 39 5.74 18.43 13.25
CA VAL A 39 5.42 19.63 14.06
C VAL A 39 5.04 19.28 15.50
N ASN A 40 4.34 18.17 15.71
CA ASN A 40 3.76 17.76 17.00
C ASN A 40 4.39 16.46 17.52
N TYR A 41 5.73 16.39 17.55
CA TYR A 41 6.44 15.16 17.92
C TYR A 41 6.13 14.65 19.35
N GLN A 42 5.77 15.56 20.27
CA GLN A 42 5.39 15.23 21.65
C GLN A 42 3.94 14.75 21.75
N ASP A 43 3.01 15.40 21.05
CA ASP A 43 1.57 15.16 21.15
C ASP A 43 1.03 14.50 19.87
N LYS A 44 1.36 13.22 19.68
CA LYS A 44 0.91 12.44 18.51
C LYS A 44 -0.62 12.33 18.40
N SER A 45 -1.32 12.45 19.52
CA SER A 45 -2.79 12.44 19.57
C SER A 45 -3.43 13.54 18.73
N LYS A 46 -2.76 14.70 18.58
CA LYS A 46 -3.23 15.81 17.72
C LYS A 46 -3.30 15.42 16.24
N CYS A 47 -2.50 14.43 15.83
CA CYS A 47 -2.44 13.94 14.45
C CYS A 47 -3.31 12.72 14.20
N GLN A 48 -4.00 12.21 15.24
CA GLN A 48 -4.75 10.95 15.17
C GLN A 48 -5.81 10.96 14.08
N LEU A 49 -6.53 12.08 13.93
CA LEU A 49 -7.55 12.26 12.90
C LEU A 49 -6.97 12.08 11.48
N LEU A 50 -5.81 12.67 11.19
CA LEU A 50 -5.15 12.55 9.88
C LEU A 50 -4.74 11.10 9.57
N PHE A 51 -4.35 10.34 10.60
CA PHE A 51 -4.04 8.91 10.43
C PHE A 51 -5.30 8.08 10.22
N ASP A 52 -6.39 8.42 10.90
CA ASP A 52 -7.66 7.71 10.75
C ASP A 52 -8.30 8.01 9.39
N ASP A 53 -8.23 9.25 8.90
CA ASP A 53 -8.60 9.63 7.53
C ASP A 53 -7.79 8.87 6.48
N TYR A 54 -6.47 8.73 6.69
CA TYR A 54 -5.61 7.93 5.81
C TYR A 54 -6.04 6.46 5.79
N LYS A 55 -6.30 5.85 6.95
CA LYS A 55 -6.78 4.45 7.04
C LYS A 55 -8.12 4.28 6.34
N GLU A 56 -9.05 5.21 6.54
CA GLU A 56 -10.36 5.18 5.90
C GLU A 56 -10.21 5.28 4.38
N CYS A 57 -9.36 6.17 3.89
CA CYS A 57 -9.06 6.27 2.48
C CYS A 57 -8.49 4.96 1.91
N LYS A 58 -7.51 4.34 2.58
CA LYS A 58 -6.94 3.04 2.16
C LYS A 58 -7.99 1.92 2.16
N LYS A 59 -8.93 1.96 3.11
CA LYS A 59 -10.06 1.02 3.18
C LYS A 59 -10.97 1.20 1.95
N LYS A 60 -11.35 2.44 1.61
CA LYS A 60 -12.15 2.76 0.41
C LYS A 60 -11.46 2.34 -0.89
N GLU A 61 -10.16 2.59 -1.04
CA GLU A 61 -9.39 2.12 -2.21
C GLU A 61 -9.45 0.59 -2.35
N ARG A 62 -9.32 -0.13 -1.24
CA ARG A 62 -9.40 -1.59 -1.22
C ARG A 62 -10.80 -2.07 -1.60
N GLU A 63 -11.84 -1.46 -1.04
CA GLU A 63 -13.23 -1.79 -1.35
C GLU A 63 -13.55 -1.53 -2.82
N ALA A 64 -13.13 -0.40 -3.38
CA ALA A 64 -13.28 -0.10 -4.82
C ALA A 64 -12.53 -1.11 -5.72
N ARG A 65 -11.38 -1.63 -5.26
CA ARG A 65 -10.67 -2.70 -5.97
C ARG A 65 -11.41 -4.04 -5.88
N LEU A 66 -11.95 -4.38 -4.70
CA LEU A 66 -12.74 -5.60 -4.50
C LEU A 66 -14.04 -5.56 -5.30
N GLU A 67 -14.71 -4.41 -5.36
CA GLU A 67 -15.93 -4.18 -6.15
C GLU A 67 -15.70 -4.42 -7.64
N ARG A 68 -14.60 -3.88 -8.18
CA ARG A 68 -14.18 -4.12 -9.56
C ARG A 68 -13.83 -5.58 -9.82
N ASN A 69 -13.23 -6.26 -8.84
CA ASN A 69 -12.91 -7.68 -8.95
C ASN A 69 -14.17 -8.55 -8.87
N ARG A 70 -15.16 -8.18 -8.03
CA ARG A 70 -16.41 -8.93 -7.87
C ARG A 70 -17.18 -9.08 -9.18
N HIS A 71 -17.17 -8.06 -10.02
CA HIS A 71 -17.80 -8.10 -11.34
C HIS A 71 -16.90 -8.66 -12.45
N ARG A 72 -15.65 -8.99 -12.11
CA ARG A 72 -14.65 -9.53 -13.02
C ARG A 72 -14.45 -11.03 -12.78
N SER A 73 -15.54 -11.73 -12.49
CA SER A 73 -15.65 -13.18 -12.62
C SER A 73 -15.56 -13.56 -14.10
N PHE A 74 -14.34 -13.57 -14.61
CA PHE A 74 -14.01 -14.08 -15.94
C PHE A 74 -13.52 -15.53 -15.77
N PHE A 75 -14.47 -16.47 -15.75
CA PHE A 75 -14.23 -17.74 -16.40
C PHE A 75 -14.48 -17.51 -17.91
N GLN A 76 -13.45 -17.09 -18.63
CA GLN A 76 -13.27 -17.36 -20.06
C GLN A 76 -11.88 -17.96 -20.23
#